data_AF-A0A0E9MJ87-F1
#
_entry.id   AF-A0A0E9MJ87-F1
#
_cell.length_a   1.000
_cell.length_b   1.000
_cell.length_c   1.000
_cell.angle_alpha   90.00
_cell.angle_beta   90.00
_cell.angle_gamma   90.00
#
_symmetry.space_group_name_H-M   'P 1'
#
loop_
_entity.id
_entity.type
_entity.pdbx_description
1 polymer ?
#
loop_
_entity_poly.entity_id
_entity_poly.type
_entity_poly.pdbx_seq_one_letter_code
_entity_poly.pdbx_strand_id
1 'polypeptide(L)'
;MDTPDFYLASSEGYNLEEPRSCKRVKRLRSDSRDDLLLIRIDPPLIGQLYGLGGREIDNVLVATRHKGDSLFPIKGWPVLVHVARLLIDNPDERDQVHDNEFESIAWAELYETETAARLKAM
;
A
#
# COMPACT_ATOMS: atom_id res chain seq x y z
N MET A 1 14.81 15.63 3.59
CA MET A 1 13.47 15.05 3.76
C MET A 1 12.96 14.77 2.39
N ASP A 2 12.79 13.50 2.07
CA ASP A 2 12.48 13.07 0.71
C ASP A 2 10.94 13.03 0.57
N THR A 3 10.41 13.87 -0.32
CA THR A 3 8.98 14.20 -0.44
C THR A 3 8.16 12.95 -0.77
N PRO A 4 7.01 12.71 -0.10
CA PRO A 4 6.16 11.58 -0.44
C PRO A 4 5.42 11.80 -1.76
N ASP A 5 5.17 10.71 -2.49
CA ASP A 5 4.40 10.73 -3.73
C ASP A 5 2.90 10.88 -3.47
N PHE A 6 2.42 10.32 -2.35
CA PHE A 6 1.03 10.34 -1.89
C PHE A 6 0.95 9.83 -0.44
N TYR A 7 -0.27 9.71 0.08
CA TYR A 7 -0.56 9.29 1.45
C TYR A 7 -1.58 8.15 1.45
N LEU A 8 -1.39 7.18 2.35
CA LEU A 8 -2.28 6.03 2.55
C LEU A 8 -2.99 6.20 3.89
N ALA A 9 -4.31 6.10 3.90
CA ALA A 9 -5.12 6.01 5.12
C ALA A 9 -6.33 5.10 4.85
N SER A 10 -6.96 4.59 5.91
CA SER A 10 -8.11 3.70 5.83
C SER A 10 -9.23 4.23 6.70
N SER A 11 -10.41 4.40 6.10
CA SER A 11 -11.65 4.70 6.83
C SER A 11 -12.26 3.49 7.56
N GLU A 12 -11.84 2.26 7.27
CA GLU A 12 -12.41 1.02 7.83
C GLU A 12 -11.67 0.44 9.07
N GLY A 13 -10.64 1.12 9.58
CA GLY A 13 -10.02 0.77 10.87
C GLY A 13 -9.05 -0.43 10.87
N TYR A 14 -7.99 -0.37 10.06
CA TYR A 14 -7.01 -1.47 9.86
C TYR A 14 -5.60 -1.17 10.39
N ASN A 15 -5.44 -0.39 11.48
CA ASN A 15 -4.15 0.21 11.89
C ASN A 15 -3.57 1.17 10.83
N LEU A 16 -4.46 1.69 10.01
CA LEU A 16 -4.24 2.61 8.90
C LEU A 16 -5.09 3.89 9.07
N GLU A 17 -5.63 4.13 10.27
CA GLU A 17 -6.38 5.34 10.60
C GLU A 17 -5.46 6.56 10.55
N GLU A 18 -4.22 6.44 11.00
CA GLU A 18 -3.24 7.51 10.83
C GLU A 18 -2.63 7.48 9.42
N PRO A 19 -2.62 8.62 8.70
CA PRO A 19 -2.03 8.68 7.37
C PRO A 19 -0.54 8.34 7.36
N ARG A 20 -0.16 7.52 6.38
CA ARG A 20 1.22 7.13 6.12
C ARG A 20 1.70 7.78 4.84
N SER A 21 2.85 8.42 4.91
CA SER A 21 3.53 8.93 3.73
C SER A 21 3.98 7.76 2.86
N CYS A 22 3.80 7.86 1.55
CA CYS A 22 4.05 6.77 0.62
C CYS A 22 5.05 7.18 -0.46
N LYS A 23 5.92 6.26 -0.83
CA LYS A 23 6.76 6.37 -2.02
C LYS A 23 6.58 5.18 -2.94
N ARG A 24 6.44 5.45 -4.23
CA ARG A 24 6.45 4.41 -5.25
C ARG A 24 7.83 3.80 -5.30
N VAL A 25 7.90 2.49 -5.12
CA VAL A 25 9.13 1.73 -5.37
C VAL A 25 9.14 1.30 -6.83
N LYS A 26 8.17 0.48 -7.23
CA LYS A 26 8.00 0.04 -8.62
C LYS A 26 6.66 -0.65 -8.87
N ARG A 27 6.36 -0.86 -10.15
CA ARG A 27 5.27 -1.74 -10.59
C ARG A 27 5.71 -3.19 -10.46
N LEU A 28 4.83 -4.03 -9.92
CA LEU A 28 4.98 -5.47 -9.86
C LEU A 28 3.84 -6.14 -10.62
N ARG A 29 4.05 -7.38 -11.01
CA ARG A 29 3.00 -8.28 -11.50
C ARG A 29 2.91 -9.50 -10.60
N SER A 30 1.72 -10.08 -10.52
CA SER A 30 1.47 -11.41 -10.00
C SER A 30 0.99 -12.37 -11.08
N ASP A 31 0.64 -13.59 -10.68
CA ASP A 31 0.09 -14.59 -11.59
C ASP A 31 -1.27 -14.15 -12.18
N SER A 32 -2.02 -13.35 -11.44
CA SER A 32 -3.38 -12.91 -11.80
C SER A 32 -3.51 -11.42 -12.14
N ARG A 33 -2.54 -10.57 -11.78
CA ARG A 33 -2.59 -9.11 -12.00
C ARG A 33 -1.27 -8.57 -12.51
N ASP A 34 -1.30 -7.55 -13.37
CA ASP A 34 -0.09 -6.88 -13.85
C ASP A 34 0.03 -5.43 -13.36
N ASP A 35 -0.89 -4.98 -12.51
CA ASP A 35 -1.09 -3.58 -12.11
C ASP A 35 -0.87 -3.36 -10.61
N LEU A 36 -0.01 -4.18 -9.99
CA LEU A 36 0.36 -4.05 -8.59
C LEU A 36 1.42 -2.96 -8.44
N LEU A 37 1.29 -2.14 -7.39
CA LEU A 37 2.28 -1.13 -7.04
C LEU A 37 2.92 -1.48 -5.70
N LEU A 38 4.24 -1.67 -5.72
CA LEU A 38 5.03 -1.73 -4.50
C LEU A 38 5.27 -0.31 -4.00
N ILE A 39 4.87 -0.06 -2.76
CA ILE A 39 5.10 1.21 -2.09
C ILE A 39 5.84 1.01 -0.78
N ARG A 40 6.67 1.99 -0.44
CA ARG A 40 7.22 2.15 0.90
C ARG A 40 6.33 3.09 1.70
N ILE A 41 6.02 2.73 2.93
CA ILE A 41 5.18 3.50 3.85
C ILE A 41 6.00 3.98 5.06
N ASP A 42 5.70 5.19 5.53
CA ASP A 42 6.24 5.76 6.76
C ASP A 42 5.14 6.56 7.50
N PRO A 43 4.87 6.27 8.79
CA PRO A 43 5.50 5.24 9.62
C PRO A 43 5.24 3.81 9.10
N PRO A 44 6.02 2.79 9.51
CA PRO A 44 5.76 1.40 9.14
C PRO A 44 4.62 0.79 9.97
N LEU A 45 4.05 -0.32 9.50
CA LEU A 45 3.08 -1.10 10.26
C LEU A 45 3.79 -2.04 11.24
N ILE A 46 3.17 -2.25 12.40
CA ILE A 46 3.68 -3.17 13.42
C ILE A 46 3.41 -4.60 12.96
N GLY A 47 4.45 -5.34 12.55
CA GLY A 47 4.29 -6.68 11.98
C GLY A 47 3.80 -7.74 12.97
N GLN A 48 3.84 -7.48 14.28
CA GLN A 48 3.28 -8.38 15.29
C GLN A 48 1.79 -8.67 15.05
N LEU A 49 1.04 -7.66 14.60
CA LEU A 49 -0.38 -7.78 14.28
C LEU A 49 -0.65 -8.68 13.06
N TYR A 50 0.40 -8.95 12.27
CA TYR A 50 0.35 -9.76 11.07
C TYR A 50 1.21 -11.03 11.19
N GLY A 51 1.58 -11.45 12.40
CA GLY A 51 2.33 -12.69 12.63
C GLY A 51 3.82 -12.63 12.26
N LEU A 52 4.40 -11.44 12.08
CA LEU A 52 5.84 -11.24 11.80
C LEU A 52 6.68 -10.99 13.06
N GLY A 53 6.08 -11.11 14.25
CA GLY A 53 6.75 -10.83 15.53
C GLY A 53 7.19 -9.37 15.62
N GLY A 54 8.45 -9.13 15.99
CA GLY A 54 9.01 -7.77 16.12
C GLY A 54 9.44 -7.10 14.81
N ARG A 55 9.21 -7.74 13.65
CA ARG A 55 9.55 -7.12 12.36
C ARG A 55 8.50 -6.06 11.99
N GLU A 56 8.95 -4.95 11.45
CA GLU A 56 8.08 -3.91 10.91
C GLU A 56 7.77 -4.19 9.43
N ILE A 57 6.63 -3.69 8.96
CA ILE A 57 6.25 -3.73 7.54
C ILE A 57 6.33 -2.31 7.01
N ASP A 58 7.41 -2.01 6.30
CA ASP A 58 7.64 -0.72 5.65
C ASP A 58 7.35 -0.77 4.14
N ASN A 59 7.18 -1.96 3.57
CA ASN A 59 6.82 -2.17 2.17
C ASN A 59 5.51 -2.93 2.07
N VAL A 60 4.58 -2.40 1.27
CA VAL A 60 3.29 -3.03 0.99
C VAL A 60 2.98 -3.01 -0.49
N LEU A 61 2.22 -4.00 -0.94
CA LEU A 61 1.62 -4.03 -2.25
C LEU A 61 0.27 -3.33 -2.20
N VAL A 62 0.00 -2.47 -3.16
CA VAL A 62 -1.33 -1.90 -3.37
C VAL A 62 -1.85 -2.18 -4.76
N ALA A 63 -3.17 -2.39 -4.85
CA ALA A 63 -3.86 -2.65 -6.09
C ALA A 63 -5.23 -1.98 -6.08
N THR A 64 -5.69 -1.45 -7.20
CA THR A 64 -7.01 -0.80 -7.28
C THR A 64 -8.13 -1.77 -6.91
N ARG A 65 -9.10 -1.27 -6.15
CA ARG A 65 -10.30 -2.00 -5.74
C ARG A 65 -11.35 -2.06 -6.85
N HIS A 66 -11.47 -0.99 -7.64
CA HIS A 66 -12.50 -0.87 -8.67
C HIS A 66 -11.92 -0.95 -10.08
N LYS A 67 -12.69 -1.56 -11.00
CA LYS A 67 -12.33 -1.60 -12.42
C LYS A 67 -12.45 -0.19 -13.01
N GLY A 68 -11.38 0.29 -13.66
CA GLY A 68 -11.32 1.60 -14.31
C GLY A 68 -10.38 2.59 -13.63
N ASP A 69 -10.06 2.37 -12.36
CA ASP A 69 -9.01 3.12 -11.66
C ASP A 69 -7.62 2.63 -12.11
N SER A 70 -6.64 3.52 -12.07
CA SER A 70 -5.26 3.20 -12.41
C SER A 70 -4.29 3.78 -11.38
N LEU A 71 -3.23 3.03 -11.07
CA LEU A 71 -2.08 3.52 -10.30
C LEU A 71 -0.97 4.05 -11.22
N PHE A 72 -1.14 3.91 -12.55
CA PHE A 72 -0.13 4.15 -13.58
C PHE A 72 -0.71 4.89 -14.80
N PRO A 73 -0.91 6.22 -14.77
CA PRO A 73 -0.84 7.12 -13.62
C PRO A 73 -2.14 7.13 -12.81
N ILE A 74 -2.08 7.66 -11.58
CA ILE A 74 -3.27 8.02 -10.81
C ILE A 74 -3.95 9.22 -11.47
N LYS A 75 -5.24 9.09 -11.81
CA LYS A 75 -6.02 10.11 -12.52
C LYS A 75 -7.04 10.84 -11.64
N GLY A 76 -7.31 10.34 -10.44
CA GLY A 76 -8.29 10.90 -9.54
C GLY A 76 -7.98 10.50 -8.10
N TRP A 77 -8.42 11.33 -7.16
CA TRP A 77 -8.19 11.14 -5.73
C TRP A 77 -9.53 11.30 -4.97
N PRO A 78 -9.78 10.49 -3.93
CA PRO A 78 -8.96 9.37 -3.47
C PRO A 78 -9.05 8.14 -4.40
N VAL A 79 -8.05 7.25 -4.32
CA VAL A 79 -8.09 5.94 -4.99
C VAL A 79 -8.32 4.83 -3.97
N LEU A 80 -9.37 4.05 -4.15
CA LEU A 80 -9.67 2.90 -3.29
C LEU A 80 -8.75 1.72 -3.68
N VAL A 81 -8.00 1.21 -2.71
CA VAL A 81 -7.00 0.15 -2.91
C VAL A 81 -7.16 -0.99 -1.92
N HIS A 82 -6.77 -2.19 -2.35
CA HIS A 82 -6.39 -3.28 -1.47
C HIS A 82 -4.94 -3.08 -1.04
N VAL A 83 -4.64 -3.28 0.23
CA VAL A 83 -3.29 -3.27 0.79
C VAL A 83 -2.92 -4.69 1.16
N ALA A 84 -1.77 -5.15 0.67
CA ALA A 84 -1.24 -6.48 0.95
C ALA A 84 0.18 -6.40 1.52
N ARG A 85 0.45 -7.27 2.49
CA ARG A 85 1.82 -7.50 2.96
C ARG A 85 2.52 -8.52 2.08
N LEU A 86 3.82 -8.40 1.94
CA LEU A 86 4.64 -9.39 1.26
C LEU A 86 5.11 -10.46 2.25
N LEU A 87 5.14 -11.71 1.80
CA LEU A 87 5.59 -12.89 2.56
C LEU A 87 7.00 -13.35 2.16
N ILE A 88 7.71 -12.51 1.41
CA ILE A 88 9.02 -12.77 0.84
C ILE A 88 10.00 -11.68 1.26
N ASP A 89 11.28 -12.02 1.27
CA ASP A 89 12.37 -11.07 1.48
C ASP A 89 12.71 -10.33 0.17
N ASN A 90 13.24 -9.11 0.29
CA ASN A 90 13.72 -8.24 -0.81
C ASN A 90 12.75 -8.13 -2.02
N PRO A 91 11.49 -7.72 -1.80
CA PRO A 91 10.50 -7.63 -2.87
C PRO A 91 10.84 -6.61 -3.96
N ASP A 92 11.68 -5.63 -3.64
CA ASP A 92 12.20 -4.61 -4.54
C ASP A 92 13.21 -5.15 -5.57
N GLU A 93 13.82 -6.31 -5.32
CA GLU A 93 14.72 -6.99 -6.26
C GLU A 93 13.98 -7.84 -7.32
N ARG A 94 12.66 -8.05 -7.16
CA ARG A 94 11.86 -8.93 -8.03
C ARG A 94 10.89 -8.16 -8.89
N ASP A 95 10.69 -8.53 -10.14
CA ASP A 95 9.68 -7.86 -11.00
C ASP A 95 8.31 -8.58 -10.97
N GLN A 96 8.29 -9.79 -10.41
CA GLN A 96 7.10 -10.62 -10.28
C GLN A 96 7.06 -11.31 -8.91
N VAL A 97 5.87 -11.34 -8.34
CA VAL A 97 5.51 -12.10 -7.14
C VAL A 97 4.47 -13.15 -7.52
N HIS A 98 4.34 -14.21 -6.74
CA HIS A 98 3.25 -15.18 -6.91
C HIS A 98 2.07 -14.84 -6.00
N ASP A 99 0.87 -15.30 -6.35
CA ASP A 99 -0.34 -15.00 -5.57
C ASP A 99 -0.31 -15.58 -4.14
N ASN A 100 0.60 -16.53 -3.86
CA ASN A 100 0.87 -17.07 -2.52
C ASN A 100 2.02 -16.36 -1.79
N GLU A 101 2.67 -15.37 -2.39
CA GLU A 101 3.80 -14.60 -1.83
C GLU A 101 3.37 -13.26 -1.22
N PHE A 102 2.08 -12.97 -1.20
CA PHE A 102 1.51 -11.80 -0.53
C PHE A 102 0.13 -12.11 0.05
N GLU A 103 -0.30 -11.32 1.02
CA GLU A 103 -1.58 -11.49 1.69
C GLU A 103 -2.26 -10.14 1.87
N SER A 104 -3.52 -10.01 1.45
CA SER A 104 -4.32 -8.81 1.66
C SER A 104 -4.59 -8.61 3.15
N ILE A 105 -4.23 -7.44 3.68
CA ILE A 105 -4.34 -7.10 5.10
C ILE A 105 -5.35 -5.99 5.39
N ALA A 106 -5.68 -5.15 4.40
CA ALA A 106 -6.58 -4.03 4.59
C ALA A 106 -7.21 -3.54 3.28
N TRP A 107 -8.29 -2.80 3.40
CA TRP A 107 -8.75 -1.85 2.39
C TRP A 107 -8.37 -0.45 2.83
N ALA A 108 -8.02 0.41 1.87
CA ALA A 108 -7.57 1.74 2.17
C ALA A 108 -7.81 2.68 0.98
N GLU A 109 -7.44 3.92 1.18
CA GLU A 109 -7.52 4.99 0.22
C GLU A 109 -6.16 5.66 0.06
N LEU A 110 -5.77 5.93 -1.18
CA LEU A 110 -4.64 6.80 -1.50
C LEU A 110 -5.12 8.24 -1.69
N TYR A 111 -4.36 9.19 -1.18
CA TYR A 111 -4.63 10.63 -1.23
C TYR A 111 -3.41 11.40 -1.74
N GLU A 112 -3.66 12.47 -2.47
CA GLU A 112 -2.61 13.37 -2.95
C GLU A 112 -1.88 14.11 -1.82
N THR A 113 -2.60 14.43 -0.73
CA THR A 113 -2.07 15.24 0.37
C THR A 113 -2.36 14.62 1.73
N GLU A 114 -1.48 14.90 2.70
CA GLU A 114 -1.62 14.43 4.08
C GLU A 114 -2.91 14.97 4.71
N THR A 115 -3.23 16.23 4.47
CA THR A 115 -4.44 16.88 4.99
C THR A 115 -5.70 16.15 4.51
N ALA A 116 -5.77 15.78 3.23
CA ALA A 116 -6.90 15.03 2.70
C ALA A 116 -7.02 13.63 3.35
N ALA A 117 -5.89 12.95 3.55
CA ALA A 117 -5.85 11.67 4.24
C ALA A 117 -6.32 11.78 5.71
N ARG A 118 -5.85 12.81 6.44
CA ARG A 118 -6.24 13.06 7.84
C ARG A 118 -7.73 13.36 7.98
N LEU A 119 -8.27 14.22 7.12
CA LEU A 119 -9.69 14.61 7.18
C LEU A 119 -10.64 13.43 6.99
N LYS A 120 -10.22 12.37 6.31
CA LYS A 120 -11.06 11.21 6.02
C LYS A 120 -10.95 10.10 7.07
N ALA A 121 -9.87 10.08 7.86
CA ALA A 121 -9.69 9.12 8.93
C ALA A 121 -10.27 9.58 10.30
N MET A 122 -10.81 10.81 10.36
CA MET A 122 -11.63 11.31 11.48
C MET A 122 -13.09 10.88 11.35
#